data_AF-A0A7C1AZY4-F1
#
_entry.id   AF-A0A7C1AZY4-F1
#
_cell.length_a   1.000
_cell.length_b   1.000
_cell.length_c   1.000
_cell.angle_alpha   90.00
_cell.angle_beta   90.00
_cell.angle_gamma   90.00
#
_symmetry.space_group_name_H-M   'P 1'
#
loop_
_entity.id
_entity.type
_entity.pdbx_description
1 polymer ?
#
loop_
_entity_poly.entity_id
_entity_poly.type
_entity_poly.pdbx_seq_one_letter_code
_entity_poly.pdbx_strand_id
1 'polypeptide(L)'
;MEEELKKELEEELKEEKQSTEEKTQEEPKETEEKIDYKKAFETALHQKKKYREEAERLKKQLTEMEKKIEEYKNLIEKSEDAKKELEWREKIEILTKHRDIDPDFVEEIVSPYAKAKGISLEEALKDPLVKTALEKKKEEKTKEEKTLPPSGRVSIGGKSSGELTREEIRKHYSELRDEIISNLRKQRFIK
;
A
#
# COMPACT_ATOMS: atom_id res chain seq x y z
N MET A 1 -17.96 -4.55 -22.13
CA MET A 1 -16.54 -4.58 -22.50
C MET A 1 -16.28 -5.26 -23.84
N GLU A 2 -16.48 -6.57 -24.05
CA GLU A 2 -16.24 -7.18 -25.38
C GLU A 2 -17.26 -6.73 -26.47
N GLU A 3 -18.50 -6.41 -26.08
CA GLU A 3 -19.52 -5.92 -27.02
C GLU A 3 -19.36 -4.42 -27.37
N GLU A 4 -18.70 -3.65 -26.51
CA GLU A 4 -18.44 -2.22 -26.76
C GLU A 4 -17.28 -2.05 -27.75
N LEU A 5 -16.22 -2.86 -27.60
CA LEU A 5 -15.09 -2.91 -28.54
C LEU A 5 -15.50 -3.33 -29.96
N LYS A 6 -16.51 -4.19 -30.11
CA LYS A 6 -17.02 -4.57 -31.44
C LYS A 6 -17.82 -3.46 -32.10
N LYS A 7 -18.51 -2.61 -31.33
CA LYS A 7 -19.25 -1.47 -31.87
C LYS A 7 -18.33 -0.35 -32.33
N GLU A 8 -17.29 -0.03 -31.56
CA GLU A 8 -16.30 0.99 -31.95
C GLU A 8 -15.57 0.60 -33.25
N LEU A 9 -15.21 -0.68 -33.41
CA LEU A 9 -14.55 -1.17 -34.63
C LEU A 9 -15.46 -1.13 -35.87
N GLU A 10 -16.78 -1.29 -35.68
CA GLU A 10 -17.75 -1.22 -36.77
C GLU A 10 -18.10 0.23 -37.16
N GLU A 11 -17.92 1.19 -36.26
CA GLU A 11 -18.08 2.62 -36.50
C GLU A 11 -16.88 3.19 -37.26
N GLU A 12 -15.65 2.86 -36.87
CA GLU A 12 -14.43 3.28 -37.58
C GLU A 12 -14.41 2.76 -39.04
N LEU A 13 -14.85 1.51 -39.26
CA LEU A 13 -14.94 0.92 -40.61
C LEU A 13 -16.03 1.55 -41.50
N LYS A 14 -17.00 2.25 -40.91
CA LYS A 14 -18.03 3.00 -41.66
C LYS A 14 -17.55 4.42 -41.99
N GLU A 15 -16.83 5.08 -41.09
CA GLU A 15 -16.26 6.40 -41.34
C GLU A 15 -15.15 6.35 -42.41
N GLU A 16 -14.33 5.30 -42.44
CA GLU A 16 -13.29 5.13 -43.46
C GLU A 16 -13.85 4.97 -44.89
N LYS A 17 -15.09 4.46 -45.03
CA LYS A 17 -15.75 4.31 -46.34
C LYS A 17 -16.46 5.57 -46.82
N GLN A 18 -16.67 6.58 -45.96
CA GLN A 18 -17.33 7.84 -46.35
C GLN A 18 -16.36 9.00 -46.60
N SER A 19 -15.07 8.87 -46.23
CA SER A 19 -14.07 9.94 -46.41
C SER A 19 -13.32 9.94 -47.76
N THR A 20 -13.70 9.10 -48.73
CA THR A 20 -13.00 8.98 -50.03
C THR A 20 -13.88 9.29 -51.25
N GLU A 21 -14.80 10.26 -51.12
CA GLU A 21 -15.51 10.84 -52.27
C GLU A 21 -15.37 12.37 -52.28
N GLU A 22 -14.22 12.89 -52.69
CA GLU A 22 -14.15 14.23 -53.30
C GLU A 22 -13.15 14.26 -54.45
N LYS A 23 -13.64 14.77 -55.59
CA LYS A 23 -13.03 14.77 -56.92
C LYS A 23 -11.83 15.72 -57.01
N THR A 24 -10.73 15.20 -57.55
CA THR A 24 -9.79 16.00 -58.35
C THR A 24 -9.61 15.32 -59.71
N GLN A 25 -10.20 15.90 -60.74
CA GLN A 25 -9.90 15.58 -62.13
C GLN A 25 -8.57 16.24 -62.49
N GLU A 26 -7.50 15.46 -62.54
CA GLU A 26 -6.35 15.75 -63.39
C GLU A 26 -6.08 14.51 -64.24
N GLU A 27 -6.03 14.74 -65.56
CA GLU A 27 -5.88 13.72 -66.60
C GLU A 27 -4.66 12.81 -66.33
N PRO A 28 -4.78 11.48 -66.44
CA PRO A 28 -3.60 10.63 -66.42
C PRO A 28 -2.92 10.79 -67.79
N LYS A 29 -1.78 11.45 -67.82
CA LYS A 29 -0.79 11.20 -68.87
C LYS A 29 -0.36 9.74 -68.73
N GLU A 30 -0.95 8.87 -69.54
CA GLU A 30 -0.52 7.50 -69.74
C GLU A 30 0.90 7.49 -70.34
N THR A 31 1.90 7.59 -69.48
CA THR A 31 3.16 6.91 -69.74
C THR A 31 2.93 5.44 -69.44
N GLU A 32 2.60 4.67 -70.48
CA GLU A 32 2.61 3.20 -70.45
C GLU A 32 4.05 2.73 -70.17
N GLU A 33 4.46 2.75 -68.91
CA GLU A 33 5.55 1.90 -68.46
C GLU A 33 5.07 0.46 -68.62
N LYS A 34 5.70 -0.28 -69.53
CA LYS A 34 5.53 -1.74 -69.60
C LYS A 34 6.02 -2.34 -68.29
N ILE A 35 5.14 -2.43 -67.30
CA ILE A 35 5.41 -3.08 -66.02
C ILE A 35 5.68 -4.54 -66.34
N ASP A 36 6.92 -4.97 -66.13
CA ASP A 36 7.31 -6.36 -66.31
C ASP A 36 6.72 -7.16 -65.14
N TYR A 37 5.48 -7.62 -65.31
CA TYR A 37 4.67 -8.28 -64.27
C TYR A 37 5.40 -9.45 -63.58
N LYS A 38 6.32 -10.12 -64.26
CA LYS A 38 7.16 -11.16 -63.67
C LYS A 38 8.10 -10.60 -62.59
N LYS A 39 8.80 -9.51 -62.88
CA LYS A 39 9.68 -8.86 -61.90
C LYS A 39 8.90 -8.27 -60.74
N ALA A 40 7.76 -7.62 -61.00
CA ALA A 40 6.90 -7.09 -59.93
C ALA A 40 6.41 -8.21 -58.99
N PHE A 41 6.00 -9.35 -59.56
CA PHE A 41 5.56 -10.52 -58.79
C PHE A 41 6.70 -11.15 -57.97
N GLU A 42 7.88 -11.34 -58.56
CA GLU A 42 9.07 -11.84 -57.85
C GLU A 42 9.48 -10.92 -56.68
N THR A 43 9.42 -9.61 -56.90
CA THR A 43 9.73 -8.60 -55.87
C THR A 43 8.71 -8.67 -54.72
N ALA A 44 7.42 -8.76 -55.03
CA ALA A 44 6.36 -8.92 -54.03
C ALA A 44 6.50 -10.23 -53.24
N LEU A 45 6.90 -11.32 -53.89
CA LEU A 45 7.17 -12.61 -53.25
C LEU A 45 8.35 -12.53 -52.27
N HIS A 46 9.42 -11.83 -52.66
CA HIS A 46 10.56 -11.61 -51.78
C HIS A 46 10.23 -10.73 -50.59
N GLN A 47 9.49 -9.64 -50.80
CA GLN A 47 9.00 -8.78 -49.72
C GLN A 47 8.13 -9.57 -48.74
N LYS A 48 7.19 -10.38 -49.24
CA LYS A 48 6.35 -11.25 -48.40
C LYS A 48 7.16 -12.23 -47.56
N LYS A 49 8.23 -12.82 -48.11
CA LYS A 49 9.14 -13.70 -47.35
C LYS A 49 9.89 -12.92 -46.27
N LYS A 50 10.44 -11.75 -46.61
CA LYS A 50 11.14 -10.88 -45.66
C LYS A 50 10.24 -10.48 -44.48
N TYR A 51 9.00 -10.04 -44.76
CA TYR A 51 8.05 -9.68 -43.70
C TYR A 51 7.62 -10.88 -42.85
N ARG A 52 7.54 -12.09 -43.43
CA ARG A 52 7.30 -13.30 -42.64
C ARG A 52 8.45 -13.60 -41.69
N GLU A 53 9.69 -13.53 -42.17
CA GLU A 53 10.89 -13.75 -41.34
C GLU A 53 11.01 -12.70 -40.23
N GLU A 54 10.73 -11.43 -40.52
CA GLU A 54 10.70 -10.36 -39.52
C GLU A 54 9.57 -10.58 -38.50
N ALA A 55 8.37 -10.97 -38.94
CA ALA A 55 7.27 -11.29 -38.04
C ALA A 55 7.57 -12.47 -37.12
N GLU A 56 8.22 -13.53 -37.64
CA GLU A 56 8.66 -14.66 -36.82
C GLU A 56 9.74 -14.26 -35.82
N ARG A 57 10.67 -13.38 -36.21
CA ARG A 57 11.70 -12.86 -35.32
C ARG A 57 11.09 -12.02 -34.20
N LEU A 58 10.15 -11.13 -34.51
CA LEU A 58 9.44 -10.32 -33.53
C LEU A 58 8.60 -11.18 -32.58
N LYS A 59 7.93 -12.22 -33.09
CA LYS A 59 7.22 -13.19 -32.25
C LYS A 59 8.16 -13.89 -31.26
N LYS A 60 9.33 -14.35 -31.71
CA LYS A 60 10.34 -14.96 -30.82
C LYS A 60 10.79 -13.98 -29.75
N GLN A 61 11.08 -12.73 -30.11
CA GLN A 61 11.46 -11.68 -29.16
C GLN A 61 10.36 -11.40 -28.14
N LEU A 62 9.10 -11.32 -28.57
CA LEU A 62 7.95 -11.17 -27.67
C LEU A 62 7.89 -12.33 -26.66
N THR A 63 7.96 -13.57 -27.14
CA THR A 63 7.91 -14.74 -26.24
C THR A 63 9.09 -14.81 -25.27
N GLU A 64 10.29 -14.36 -25.66
CA GLU A 64 11.43 -14.26 -24.76
C GLU A 64 11.25 -13.17 -23.70
N MET A 65 10.70 -12.01 -24.10
CA MET A 65 10.41 -10.92 -23.17
C MET A 65 9.31 -11.29 -22.19
N GLU A 66 8.25 -11.96 -22.64
CA GLU A 66 7.18 -12.49 -21.79
C GLU A 66 7.74 -13.47 -20.75
N LYS A 67 8.59 -14.42 -21.17
CA LYS A 67 9.27 -15.34 -20.24
C LYS A 67 10.12 -14.61 -19.20
N LYS A 68 10.90 -13.61 -19.62
CA LYS A 68 11.70 -12.79 -18.69
C LYS A 68 10.81 -12.04 -17.71
N ILE A 69 9.71 -11.46 -18.15
CA ILE A 69 8.74 -10.78 -17.28
C ILE A 69 8.19 -11.76 -16.24
N GLU A 70 7.81 -12.97 -16.66
CA GLU A 70 7.33 -14.02 -15.78
C GLU A 70 8.39 -14.43 -14.74
N GLU A 71 9.65 -14.59 -15.17
CA GLU A 71 10.78 -14.88 -14.29
C GLU A 71 11.01 -13.76 -13.27
N TYR A 72 10.95 -12.50 -13.69
CA TYR A 72 11.08 -11.35 -12.79
C TYR A 72 9.92 -11.26 -11.80
N LYS A 73 8.68 -11.49 -12.23
CA LYS A 73 7.51 -11.54 -11.33
C LYS A 73 7.70 -12.62 -10.26
N ASN A 74 8.10 -13.82 -10.67
CA ASN A 74 8.39 -14.92 -9.75
C ASN A 74 9.56 -14.61 -8.80
N LEU A 75 10.57 -13.87 -9.25
CA LEU A 75 11.68 -13.40 -8.40
C LEU A 75 11.20 -12.37 -7.37
N ILE A 76 10.34 -11.44 -7.79
CA ILE A 76 9.78 -10.39 -6.92
C ILE A 76 8.85 -11.02 -5.88
N GLU A 77 7.96 -11.94 -6.26
CA GLU A 77 7.10 -12.65 -5.31
C GLU A 77 7.88 -13.51 -4.30
N LYS A 78 9.04 -14.05 -4.71
CA LYS A 78 9.94 -14.79 -3.82
C LYS A 78 10.90 -13.89 -3.05
N SER A 79 10.96 -12.60 -3.36
CA SER A 79 11.83 -11.66 -2.68
C SER A 79 11.40 -11.53 -1.22
N GLU A 80 12.36 -11.39 -0.32
CA GLU A 80 12.08 -11.14 1.10
C GLU A 80 11.26 -9.86 1.29
N ASP A 81 11.36 -8.91 0.37
CA ASP A 81 10.66 -7.63 0.43
C ASP A 81 9.16 -7.79 0.15
N ALA A 82 8.77 -8.64 -0.81
CA ALA A 82 7.35 -8.94 -1.04
C ALA A 82 6.71 -9.66 0.16
N LYS A 83 7.47 -10.54 0.83
CA LYS A 83 7.01 -11.19 2.07
C LYS A 83 6.86 -10.19 3.21
N LYS A 84 7.83 -9.28 3.39
CA LYS A 84 7.74 -8.21 4.39
C LYS A 84 6.58 -7.28 4.12
N GLU A 85 6.29 -6.97 2.86
CA GLU A 85 5.17 -6.10 2.49
C GLU A 85 3.81 -6.77 2.78
N LEU A 86 3.68 -8.07 2.49
CA LEU A 86 2.48 -8.85 2.86
C LEU A 86 2.29 -8.89 4.38
N GLU A 87 3.34 -9.20 5.15
CA GLU A 87 3.28 -9.19 6.60
C GLU A 87 2.90 -7.80 7.16
N TRP A 88 3.42 -6.74 6.57
CA TRP A 88 3.10 -5.36 6.95
C TRP A 88 1.64 -5.01 6.64
N ARG A 89 1.12 -5.42 5.48
CA ARG A 89 -0.28 -5.22 5.10
C ARG A 89 -1.23 -5.95 6.04
N GLU A 90 -0.96 -7.21 6.37
CA GLU A 90 -1.78 -7.97 7.31
C GLU A 90 -1.77 -7.35 8.72
N LYS A 91 -0.60 -6.88 9.20
CA LYS A 91 -0.50 -6.16 10.48
C LYS A 91 -1.36 -4.89 10.49
N ILE A 92 -1.29 -4.07 9.43
CA ILE A 92 -2.11 -2.85 9.30
C ILE A 92 -3.60 -3.19 9.28
N GLU A 93 -3.99 -4.23 8.55
CA GLU A 93 -5.39 -4.64 8.45
C GLU A 93 -5.95 -4.99 9.83
N ILE A 94 -5.19 -5.73 10.64
CA ILE A 94 -5.60 -6.09 12.00
C ILE A 94 -5.68 -4.87 12.91
N LEU A 95 -4.70 -3.98 12.89
CA LEU A 95 -4.74 -2.77 13.71
C LEU A 95 -5.88 -1.83 13.31
N THR A 96 -6.28 -1.88 12.04
CA THR A 96 -7.42 -1.11 11.53
C THR A 96 -8.76 -1.72 11.99
N LYS A 97 -8.90 -3.06 11.93
CA LYS A 97 -10.11 -3.78 12.37
C LYS A 97 -10.25 -3.83 13.90
N HIS A 98 -9.14 -3.96 14.61
CA HIS A 98 -9.04 -4.12 16.05
C HIS A 98 -8.26 -2.97 16.69
N ARG A 99 -8.89 -1.79 16.69
CA ARG A 99 -8.31 -0.56 17.27
C ARG A 99 -8.04 -0.65 18.79
N ASP A 100 -8.61 -1.63 19.47
CA ASP A 100 -8.42 -1.87 20.90
C ASP A 100 -7.16 -2.68 21.23
N ILE A 101 -6.45 -3.16 20.21
CA ILE A 101 -5.22 -3.93 20.34
C ILE A 101 -4.03 -3.01 20.11
N ASP A 102 -3.06 -3.11 21.02
CA ASP A 102 -1.81 -2.37 20.97
C ASP A 102 -0.91 -2.89 19.83
N PRO A 103 -0.35 -2.02 18.96
CA PRO A 103 0.62 -2.42 17.94
C PRO A 103 1.74 -3.30 18.48
N ASP A 104 2.27 -2.98 19.66
CA ASP A 104 3.36 -3.73 20.28
C ASP A 104 2.91 -5.16 20.65
N PHE A 105 1.64 -5.35 21.04
CA PHE A 105 1.10 -6.67 21.32
C PHE A 105 1.00 -7.52 20.04
N VAL A 106 0.63 -6.90 18.92
CA VAL A 106 0.56 -7.59 17.62
C VAL A 106 1.95 -8.02 17.18
N GLU A 107 2.97 -7.19 17.39
CA GLU A 107 4.35 -7.48 16.99
C GLU A 107 5.04 -8.53 17.88
N GLU A 108 4.86 -8.45 19.20
CA GLU A 108 5.57 -9.31 20.15
C GLU A 108 4.89 -10.67 20.38
N ILE A 109 3.56 -10.72 20.28
CA ILE A 109 2.79 -11.92 20.67
C ILE A 109 2.03 -12.50 19.49
N VAL A 110 1.18 -11.71 18.82
CA VAL A 110 0.30 -12.24 17.76
C VAL A 110 1.11 -12.70 16.55
N SER A 111 2.06 -11.87 16.08
CA SER A 111 2.84 -12.16 14.87
C SER A 111 3.77 -13.37 15.04
N PRO A 112 4.55 -13.51 16.13
CA PRO A 112 5.41 -14.68 16.32
C PRO A 112 4.59 -15.95 16.54
N TYR A 113 3.44 -15.85 17.22
CA TYR A 113 2.56 -16.98 17.44
C TYR A 113 1.92 -17.50 16.15
N ALA A 114 1.40 -16.59 15.32
CA ALA A 114 0.84 -16.90 14.01
C ALA A 114 1.89 -17.56 13.11
N LYS A 115 3.11 -17.00 13.07
CA LYS A 115 4.25 -17.57 12.32
C LYS A 115 4.64 -18.97 12.81
N ALA A 116 4.70 -19.17 14.13
CA ALA A 116 5.06 -20.47 14.71
C ALA A 116 4.02 -21.56 14.42
N LYS A 117 2.74 -21.19 14.36
CA LYS A 117 1.64 -22.12 14.07
C LYS A 117 1.28 -22.20 12.57
N GLY A 118 1.82 -21.33 11.73
CA GLY A 118 1.48 -21.25 10.31
C GLY A 118 0.01 -20.86 10.06
N ILE A 119 -0.58 -20.07 10.97
CA ILE A 119 -1.97 -19.60 10.89
C ILE A 119 -2.00 -18.10 10.59
N SER A 120 -3.15 -17.60 10.14
CA SER A 120 -3.33 -16.16 9.94
C SER A 120 -3.29 -15.39 11.27
N LEU A 121 -2.90 -14.12 11.22
CA LEU A 121 -2.89 -13.26 12.41
C LEU A 121 -4.30 -13.11 13.04
N GLU A 122 -5.37 -13.12 12.23
CA GLU A 122 -6.75 -13.08 12.74
C GLU A 122 -7.15 -14.37 13.47
N GLU A 123 -6.68 -15.53 13.00
CA GLU A 123 -6.89 -16.80 13.69
C GLU A 123 -6.08 -16.87 14.99
N ALA A 124 -4.85 -16.33 14.99
CA ALA A 124 -4.05 -16.22 16.19
C ALA A 124 -4.76 -15.40 17.28
N LEU A 125 -5.44 -14.32 16.93
CA LEU A 125 -6.24 -13.52 17.88
C LEU A 125 -7.43 -14.28 18.48
N LYS A 126 -7.95 -15.30 17.78
CA LYS A 126 -9.06 -16.12 18.28
C LYS A 126 -8.60 -17.18 19.28
N ASP A 127 -7.31 -17.51 19.30
CA ASP A 127 -6.73 -18.54 20.15
C ASP A 127 -6.86 -18.16 21.66
N PRO A 128 -7.28 -19.10 22.52
CA PRO A 128 -7.40 -18.86 23.96
C PRO A 128 -6.14 -18.32 24.62
N LEU A 129 -4.95 -18.78 24.20
CA LEU A 129 -3.69 -18.36 24.80
C LEU A 129 -3.41 -16.88 24.51
N VAL A 130 -3.61 -16.46 23.27
CA VAL A 130 -3.44 -15.06 22.85
C VAL A 130 -4.46 -14.15 23.51
N LYS A 131 -5.72 -14.60 23.65
CA LYS A 131 -6.76 -13.85 24.37
C LYS A 131 -6.40 -13.61 25.84
N THR A 132 -5.96 -14.64 26.55
CA THR A 132 -5.55 -14.47 27.96
C THR A 132 -4.35 -13.53 28.11
N ALA A 133 -3.39 -13.56 27.18
CA ALA A 133 -2.27 -12.63 27.16
C ALA A 133 -2.73 -11.19 26.89
N LEU A 134 -3.68 -10.99 25.98
CA LEU A 134 -4.26 -9.68 25.68
C LEU A 134 -4.98 -9.10 26.91
N GLU A 135 -5.77 -9.92 27.62
CA GLU A 135 -6.45 -9.51 28.84
C GLU A 135 -5.46 -9.12 29.94
N LYS A 136 -4.39 -9.91 30.15
CA LYS A 136 -3.32 -9.56 31.10
C LYS A 136 -2.66 -8.23 30.77
N LYS A 137 -2.33 -7.98 29.50
CA LYS A 137 -1.72 -6.71 29.08
C LYS A 137 -2.69 -5.53 29.27
N LYS A 138 -3.99 -5.73 29.04
CA LYS A 138 -5.01 -4.72 29.37
C LYS A 138 -5.08 -4.46 30.88
N GLU A 139 -5.04 -5.50 31.71
CA GLU A 139 -5.00 -5.35 33.16
C GLU A 139 -3.74 -4.62 33.64
N GLU A 140 -2.56 -4.97 33.12
CA GLU A 140 -1.29 -4.32 33.45
C GLU A 140 -1.34 -2.81 33.15
N LYS A 141 -1.81 -2.42 31.96
CA LYS A 141 -2.00 -1.00 31.62
C LYS A 141 -2.93 -0.29 32.61
N THR A 142 -4.05 -0.91 32.98
CA THR A 142 -4.96 -0.30 33.97
C THR A 142 -4.36 -0.25 35.38
N LYS A 143 -3.48 -1.19 35.74
CA LYS A 143 -2.75 -1.16 37.02
C LYS A 143 -1.71 -0.06 37.00
N GLU A 144 -0.92 0.06 35.93
CA GLU A 144 0.07 1.13 35.75
C GLU A 144 -0.57 2.52 35.82
N GLU A 145 -1.67 2.74 35.09
CA GLU A 145 -2.44 4.01 35.17
C GLU A 145 -2.97 4.31 36.57
N LYS A 146 -3.39 3.29 37.33
CA LYS A 146 -3.85 3.45 38.72
C LYS A 146 -2.71 3.63 39.72
N THR A 147 -1.52 3.12 39.42
CA THR A 147 -0.33 3.25 40.26
C THR A 147 0.47 4.51 40.00
N LEU A 148 0.18 5.25 38.92
CA LEU A 148 0.69 6.62 38.79
C LEU A 148 0.21 7.39 40.02
N PRO A 149 1.15 7.91 40.85
CA PRO A 149 0.75 8.67 42.02
C PRO A 149 -0.14 9.82 41.53
N PRO A 150 -1.31 10.05 42.15
CA PRO A 150 -2.16 11.18 41.77
C PRO A 150 -1.28 12.41 41.75
N SER A 151 -1.30 13.17 40.65
CA SER A 151 -0.47 14.37 40.47
C SER A 151 -0.47 15.14 41.79
N GLY A 152 0.66 15.16 42.49
CA GLY A 152 0.70 15.50 43.91
C GLY A 152 -0.09 16.77 44.16
N ARG A 153 -1.25 16.65 44.84
CA ARG A 153 -1.98 17.84 45.27
C ARG A 153 -1.03 18.57 46.22
N VAL A 154 -0.57 19.72 45.79
CA VAL A 154 0.25 20.62 46.59
C VAL A 154 -0.53 20.91 47.86
N SER A 155 0.06 20.59 49.01
CA SER A 155 -0.57 20.72 50.33
C SER A 155 0.18 21.79 51.10
N ILE A 156 -0.45 22.95 51.29
CA ILE A 156 0.14 24.07 52.04
C ILE A 156 -0.55 24.14 53.40
N GLY A 157 0.22 24.00 54.48
CA GLY A 157 -0.31 24.05 55.85
C GLY A 157 -1.33 22.96 56.18
N GLY A 158 -1.29 21.81 55.49
CA GLY A 158 -2.21 20.68 55.69
C GLY A 158 -3.55 20.79 54.95
N LYS A 159 -3.78 21.85 54.17
CA LYS A 159 -4.94 21.99 53.28
C LYS A 159 -4.53 21.66 51.84
N SER A 160 -5.39 20.95 51.12
CA SER A 160 -5.16 20.69 49.69
C SER A 160 -5.37 21.95 48.86
N SER A 161 -4.75 22.04 47.68
CA SER A 161 -4.88 23.21 46.79
C SER A 161 -6.34 23.60 46.44
N GLY A 162 -7.27 22.64 46.48
CA GLY A 162 -8.71 22.88 46.26
C GLY A 162 -9.46 23.45 47.46
N GLU A 163 -8.86 23.45 48.65
CA GLU A 163 -9.44 23.94 49.91
C GLU A 163 -8.91 25.34 50.29
N LEU A 164 -7.93 25.85 49.54
CA LEU A 164 -7.37 27.19 49.76
C LEU A 164 -8.26 28.26 49.09
N THR A 165 -8.55 29.31 49.84
CA THR A 165 -9.22 30.50 49.30
C THR A 165 -8.28 31.28 48.38
N ARG A 166 -8.83 32.09 47.46
CA ARG A 166 -8.03 32.90 46.51
C ARG A 166 -7.00 33.80 47.21
N GLU A 167 -7.28 34.26 48.41
CA GLU A 167 -6.36 35.12 49.19
C GLU A 167 -5.21 34.31 49.80
N GLU A 168 -5.48 33.11 50.32
CA GLU A 168 -4.45 32.18 50.81
C GLU A 168 -3.55 31.71 49.66
N ILE A 169 -4.11 31.42 48.48
CA ILE A 169 -3.34 31.06 47.27
C ILE A 169 -2.39 32.20 46.89
N ARG A 170 -2.84 33.46 46.95
CA ARG A 170 -2.01 34.61 46.58
C ARG A 170 -0.87 34.86 47.57
N LYS A 171 -1.10 34.60 48.87
CA LYS A 171 -0.09 34.73 49.92
C LYS A 171 0.98 33.64 49.84
N HIS A 172 0.58 32.41 49.52
CA HIS A 172 1.47 31.25 49.46
C HIS A 172 1.88 30.86 48.03
N TYR A 173 1.70 31.76 47.06
CA TYR A 173 1.91 31.45 45.64
C TYR A 173 3.34 31.02 45.31
N SER A 174 4.35 31.62 45.96
CA SER A 174 5.75 31.25 45.77
C SER A 174 6.04 29.83 46.21
N GLU A 175 5.56 29.44 47.38
CA GLU A 175 5.71 28.08 47.94
C GLU A 175 5.00 27.06 47.03
N LEU A 176 3.78 27.38 46.59
CA LEU A 176 2.98 26.56 45.69
C LEU A 176 3.69 26.37 44.34
N ARG A 177 4.27 27.43 43.78
CA ARG A 177 5.03 27.40 42.53
C ARG A 177 6.30 26.56 42.66
N ASP A 178 7.06 26.74 43.73
CA ASP A 178 8.34 26.05 43.93
C ASP A 178 8.12 24.56 44.18
N GLU A 179 7.06 24.19 44.90
CA GLU A 179 6.67 22.79 45.12
C GLU A 179 6.19 22.12 43.82
N ILE A 180 5.42 22.81 42.98
CA ILE A 180 5.03 22.33 41.64
C ILE A 180 6.27 22.08 40.77
N ILE A 181 7.18 23.05 40.72
CA ILE A 181 8.41 22.94 39.92
C ILE A 181 9.29 21.80 40.43
N SER A 182 9.41 21.64 41.75
CA SER A 182 10.15 20.54 42.39
C SER A 182 9.55 19.18 42.04
N ASN A 183 8.23 19.03 42.13
CA ASN A 183 7.53 17.78 41.79
C ASN A 183 7.65 17.45 40.30
N LEU A 184 7.53 18.43 39.41
CA LEU A 184 7.76 18.27 37.96
C LEU A 184 9.19 17.84 37.64
N ARG A 185 10.19 18.39 38.35
CA ARG A 185 11.59 17.95 38.20
C ARG A 185 11.75 16.50 38.66
N LYS A 186 11.21 16.14 39.82
CA LYS A 186 11.29 14.75 40.33
C LYS A 186 10.66 13.75 39.36
N GLN A 187 9.52 14.08 38.76
CA GLN A 187 8.88 13.23 37.74
C GLN A 187 9.72 13.06 36.47
N ARG A 188 10.54 14.05 36.08
CA ARG A 188 11.43 13.93 34.90
C ARG A 188 12.64 13.01 35.11
N PHE A 189 13.04 12.75 36.35
CA PHE A 189 14.20 11.92 36.68
C PHE A 189 13.84 10.52 37.17
N ILE A 190 12.55 10.20 37.29
CA ILE A 190 12.06 8.83 37.47
C ILE A 190 11.77 8.29 36.06
N LYS A 191 12.79 7.71 35.45
CA LYS A 191 12.70 6.90 34.22
C LYS A 191 13.31 5.54 34.52
#